data_AF-A0A091FGF8-F1
#
_entry.id   AF-A0A091FGF8-F1
#
_cell.length_a   1.000
_cell.length_b   1.000
_cell.length_c   1.000
_cell.angle_alpha   90.00
_cell.angle_beta   90.00
_cell.angle_gamma   90.00
#
_symmetry.space_group_name_H-M   'P 1'
#
loop_
_entity.id
_entity.type
_entity.pdbx_description
1 polymer ?
#
loop_
_entity_poly.entity_id
_entity_poly.type
_entity_poly.pdbx_seq_one_letter_code
_entity_poly.pdbx_strand_id
1 'polypeptide(L)'
;MISKDTLQPEWINKVSAENRKADKILIEKVIRALLLLEGLVQSGLEFVFKGGSSVMLLQQNPRRFSIDIDIIAPKEENFDALFAKFIETKNFTRFEVQKRKTASEIDKLHYKFFYNPVHQKNIPEDNILLDILIEKAPYKKIIPTDIDLRFVQQEGVPVKVNIPGKEDILGDKLTAFAPNTTGIPYQKSGFSMAMEIIKQLYDVGNLFEEISDIKTVAETFTEIAQTEMKYRKLQGDVKIVSDDILSTARCLATRGKAGTGDFAALQNGISQIKAYIFSESYHIEKAIVHAACAAYLAKLINTGAKTFVRFEDAQQIIEWQIEEPLDTRLNKLKKSNPEAFFYWYQVYLLSEKAGEE
;
A
#
# COMPACT_ATOMS: atom_id res chain seq x y z
N MET A 1 -6.10 23.25 10.43
CA MET A 1 -4.69 22.93 10.74
C MET A 1 -4.67 21.97 11.90
N ILE A 2 -3.71 21.08 11.98
CA ILE A 2 -3.65 20.12 13.09
C ILE A 2 -3.35 20.86 14.40
N SER A 3 -4.23 20.70 15.39
CA SER A 3 -4.10 21.29 16.71
C SER A 3 -2.92 20.66 17.47
N LYS A 4 -2.20 21.48 18.23
CA LYS A 4 -1.13 21.04 19.13
C LYS A 4 -1.62 20.08 20.21
N ASP A 5 -2.89 20.16 20.57
CA ASP A 5 -3.52 19.31 21.59
C ASP A 5 -3.63 17.84 21.16
N THR A 6 -3.51 17.59 19.84
CA THR A 6 -3.50 16.23 19.28
C THR A 6 -2.40 15.35 19.87
N LEU A 7 -1.29 15.94 20.31
CA LEU A 7 -0.17 15.19 20.90
C LEU A 7 -0.35 14.94 22.41
N GLN A 8 -1.42 15.42 23.04
CA GLN A 8 -1.62 15.21 24.47
C GLN A 8 -1.92 13.73 24.78
N PRO A 9 -1.39 13.17 25.89
CA PRO A 9 -1.67 11.80 26.30
C PRO A 9 -3.17 11.47 26.35
N GLU A 10 -3.99 12.42 26.81
CA GLU A 10 -5.44 12.29 26.93
C GLU A 10 -6.08 12.03 25.56
N TRP A 11 -5.68 12.77 24.53
CA TRP A 11 -6.19 12.59 23.17
C TRP A 11 -5.78 11.23 22.60
N ILE A 12 -4.49 10.87 22.69
CA ILE A 12 -3.98 9.58 22.20
C ILE A 12 -4.70 8.40 22.90
N ASN A 13 -4.93 8.52 24.21
CA ASN A 13 -5.68 7.51 24.98
C ASN A 13 -7.13 7.39 24.49
N LYS A 14 -7.80 8.51 24.22
CA LYS A 14 -9.16 8.54 23.66
C LYS A 14 -9.20 7.85 22.29
N VAL A 15 -8.35 8.28 21.36
CA VAL A 15 -8.26 7.71 20.00
C VAL A 15 -7.97 6.20 20.05
N SER A 16 -7.06 5.76 20.93
CA SER A 16 -6.79 4.33 21.14
C SER A 16 -8.05 3.58 21.56
N ALA A 17 -8.79 4.09 22.55
CA ALA A 17 -10.02 3.45 23.04
C ALA A 17 -11.10 3.35 21.95
N GLU A 18 -11.27 4.39 21.13
CA GLU A 18 -12.25 4.45 20.03
C GLU A 18 -11.87 3.53 18.85
N ASN A 19 -10.59 3.14 18.73
CA ASN A 19 -10.06 2.32 17.65
C ASN A 19 -9.64 0.92 18.13
N ARG A 20 -10.53 0.23 18.83
CA ARG A 20 -10.30 -1.15 19.34
C ARG A 20 -9.05 -1.30 20.20
N LYS A 21 -8.76 -0.29 21.04
CA LYS A 21 -7.56 -0.26 21.89
C LYS A 21 -6.27 -0.35 21.07
N ALA A 22 -6.26 0.29 19.90
CA ALA A 22 -5.10 0.32 19.02
C ALA A 22 -3.84 0.86 19.72
N ASP A 23 -2.67 0.44 19.25
CA ASP A 23 -1.39 0.79 19.84
C ASP A 23 -1.18 2.31 19.85
N LYS A 24 -0.98 2.86 21.05
CA LYS A 24 -0.79 4.30 21.30
C LYS A 24 0.48 4.84 20.67
N ILE A 25 1.51 4.00 20.55
CA ILE A 25 2.79 4.34 19.90
C ILE A 25 2.56 4.53 18.41
N LEU A 26 1.80 3.62 17.77
CA LEU A 26 1.46 3.74 16.36
C LEU A 26 0.54 4.93 16.10
N ILE A 27 -0.42 5.21 16.99
CA ILE A 27 -1.25 6.41 16.91
C ILE A 27 -0.40 7.68 16.96
N GLU A 28 0.53 7.77 17.92
CA GLU A 28 1.45 8.92 18.00
C GLU A 28 2.26 9.05 16.71
N LYS A 29 2.82 7.96 16.18
CA LYS A 29 3.57 7.99 14.91
C LYS A 29 2.72 8.47 13.73
N VAL A 30 1.45 8.06 13.63
CA VAL A 30 0.53 8.56 12.60
C VAL A 30 0.30 10.06 12.75
N ILE A 31 0.06 10.55 13.97
CA ILE A 31 -0.10 11.99 14.23
C ILE A 31 1.16 12.75 13.80
N ARG A 32 2.35 12.24 14.14
CA ARG A 32 3.64 12.84 13.73
C ARG A 32 3.80 12.84 12.21
N ALA A 33 3.44 11.76 11.52
CA ALA A 33 3.48 11.69 10.07
C ALA A 33 2.54 12.73 9.42
N LEU A 34 1.34 12.92 9.96
CA LEU A 34 0.40 13.94 9.47
C LEU A 34 0.88 15.37 9.74
N LEU A 35 1.52 15.62 10.89
CA LEU A 35 2.16 16.91 11.19
C LEU A 35 3.32 17.21 10.23
N LEU A 36 4.13 16.21 9.88
CA LEU A 36 5.18 16.32 8.87
C LEU A 36 4.58 16.66 7.51
N LEU A 37 3.53 15.95 7.10
CA LEU A 37 2.84 16.18 5.83
C LEU A 37 2.25 17.60 5.75
N GLU A 38 1.60 18.07 6.82
CA GLU A 38 1.08 19.44 6.90
C GLU A 38 2.22 20.48 6.78
N GLY A 39 3.35 20.23 7.45
CA GLY A 39 4.56 21.07 7.34
C GLY A 39 5.13 21.13 5.92
N LEU A 40 5.19 19.99 5.23
CA LEU A 40 5.65 19.92 3.83
C LEU A 40 4.78 20.77 2.91
N VAL A 41 3.44 20.67 3.01
CA VAL A 41 2.52 21.51 2.23
C VAL A 41 2.73 22.99 2.55
N GLN A 42 2.80 23.35 3.83
CA GLN A 42 2.96 24.74 4.26
C GLN A 42 4.32 25.35 3.88
N SER A 43 5.35 24.53 3.65
CA SER A 43 6.66 24.99 3.19
C SER A 43 6.66 25.57 1.76
N GLY A 44 5.59 25.27 0.99
CA GLY A 44 5.45 25.60 -0.42
C GLY A 44 6.08 24.56 -1.36
N LEU A 45 6.47 23.39 -0.85
CA LEU A 45 6.99 22.30 -1.68
C LEU A 45 5.91 21.80 -2.64
N GLU A 46 6.24 21.67 -3.92
CA GLU A 46 5.40 21.02 -4.91
C GLU A 46 5.66 19.51 -4.88
N PHE A 47 4.64 18.71 -4.56
CA PHE A 47 4.74 17.25 -4.51
C PHE A 47 3.39 16.55 -4.65
N VAL A 48 3.45 15.24 -4.94
CA VAL A 48 2.33 14.30 -4.81
C VAL A 48 2.62 13.35 -3.65
N PHE A 49 1.69 13.23 -2.71
CA PHE A 49 1.78 12.32 -1.58
C PHE A 49 1.25 10.93 -1.93
N LYS A 50 2.09 9.91 -1.82
CA LYS A 50 1.81 8.51 -2.21
C LYS A 50 2.01 7.52 -1.05
N GLY A 51 2.05 6.24 -1.39
CA GLY A 51 2.42 5.18 -0.45
C GLY A 51 1.25 4.67 0.40
N GLY A 52 1.57 4.03 1.53
CA GLY A 52 0.54 3.49 2.44
C GLY A 52 -0.23 4.56 3.20
N SER A 53 0.41 5.71 3.46
CA SER A 53 -0.18 6.78 4.26
C SER A 53 -1.15 7.64 3.46
N SER A 54 -0.98 7.74 2.13
CA SER A 54 -1.99 8.36 1.26
C SER A 54 -3.26 7.51 1.15
N VAL A 55 -3.17 6.18 1.24
CA VAL A 55 -4.35 5.28 1.32
C VAL A 55 -5.21 5.64 2.53
N MET A 56 -4.58 5.97 3.67
CA MET A 56 -5.33 6.34 4.87
C MET A 56 -6.19 7.59 4.67
N LEU A 57 -5.63 8.62 4.01
CA LEU A 57 -6.36 9.84 3.66
C LEU A 57 -7.43 9.56 2.60
N LEU A 58 -7.11 8.76 1.58
CA LEU A 58 -8.03 8.43 0.51
C LEU A 58 -9.30 7.74 1.04
N GLN A 59 -9.15 6.82 2.00
CA GLN A 59 -10.26 6.06 2.56
C GLN A 59 -11.10 6.84 3.58
N GLN A 60 -10.54 7.90 4.19
CA GLN A 60 -11.11 8.70 5.31
C GLN A 60 -11.40 7.93 6.61
N ASN A 61 -11.76 6.66 6.50
CA ASN A 61 -11.87 5.69 7.58
C ASN A 61 -10.78 4.60 7.40
N PRO A 62 -9.51 4.94 7.69
CA PRO A 62 -8.38 4.04 7.44
C PRO A 62 -8.57 2.73 8.19
N ARG A 63 -8.13 1.63 7.57
CA ARG A 63 -8.27 0.28 8.13
C ARG A 63 -7.02 -0.21 8.86
N ARG A 64 -5.85 0.29 8.45
CA ARG A 64 -4.55 0.02 9.08
C ARG A 64 -3.73 1.28 9.26
N PHE A 65 -2.76 1.22 10.17
CA PHE A 65 -1.75 2.24 10.33
C PHE A 65 -0.71 2.20 9.21
N SER A 66 -0.27 3.39 8.82
CA SER A 66 0.90 3.67 7.99
C SER A 66 1.57 4.90 8.59
N ILE A 67 2.88 4.83 8.77
CA ILE A 67 3.62 5.78 9.61
C ILE A 67 4.73 6.52 8.85
N ASP A 68 5.04 6.07 7.63
CA ASP A 68 6.05 6.68 6.77
C ASP A 68 5.39 7.69 5.82
N ILE A 69 6.13 8.72 5.41
CA ILE A 69 5.69 9.67 4.40
C ILE A 69 6.47 9.42 3.10
N ASP A 70 5.76 9.06 2.04
CA ASP A 70 6.33 8.86 0.71
C ASP A 70 5.80 9.97 -0.22
N ILE A 71 6.68 10.76 -0.83
CA ILE A 71 6.30 11.81 -1.77
C ILE A 71 7.05 11.68 -3.09
N ILE A 72 6.42 12.17 -4.16
CA ILE A 72 7.07 12.40 -5.46
C ILE A 72 7.17 13.91 -5.66
N ALA A 73 8.39 14.41 -5.84
CA ALA A 73 8.64 15.79 -6.23
C ALA A 73 9.09 15.84 -7.70
N PRO A 74 8.58 16.77 -8.52
CA PRO A 74 8.87 16.81 -9.95
C PRO A 74 10.33 17.18 -10.28
N LYS A 75 11.05 17.75 -9.31
CA LYS A 75 12.44 18.20 -9.42
C LYS A 75 13.09 18.29 -8.04
N GLU A 76 14.41 18.33 -8.03
CA GLU A 76 15.18 18.57 -6.80
C GLU A 76 14.97 20.01 -6.30
N GLU A 77 14.95 20.17 -4.98
CA GLU A 77 14.76 21.45 -4.29
C GLU A 77 15.76 21.54 -3.12
N ASN A 78 15.91 22.73 -2.53
CA ASN A 78 16.65 22.88 -1.28
C ASN A 78 15.79 22.40 -0.10
N PHE A 79 15.73 21.09 0.08
CA PHE A 79 14.90 20.44 1.11
C PHE A 79 15.24 20.89 2.52
N ASP A 80 16.53 21.07 2.85
CA ASP A 80 16.95 21.54 4.18
C ASP A 80 16.37 22.92 4.49
N ALA A 81 16.39 23.84 3.53
CA ALA A 81 15.79 25.17 3.67
C ALA A 81 14.26 25.13 3.77
N LEU A 82 13.59 24.19 3.08
CA LEU A 82 12.15 24.00 3.19
C LEU A 82 11.74 23.43 4.55
N PHE A 83 12.48 22.43 5.05
CA PHE A 83 12.20 21.77 6.33
C PHE A 83 12.43 22.71 7.51
N ALA A 84 13.45 23.56 7.44
CA ALA A 84 13.73 24.58 8.45
C ALA A 84 12.54 25.55 8.68
N LYS A 85 11.66 25.74 7.68
CA LYS A 85 10.48 26.62 7.82
C LYS A 85 9.44 26.09 8.80
N PHE A 86 9.36 24.77 9.02
CA PHE A 86 8.28 24.18 9.80
C PHE A 86 8.73 23.27 10.94
N ILE A 87 9.99 22.83 10.98
CA ILE A 87 10.48 21.80 11.92
C ILE A 87 10.07 22.07 13.38
N GLU A 88 10.36 23.27 13.89
CA GLU A 88 10.03 23.66 15.27
C GLU A 88 8.52 23.78 15.46
N THR A 89 7.82 24.41 14.50
CA THR A 89 6.38 24.63 14.57
C THR A 89 5.54 23.35 14.54
N LYS A 90 6.09 22.27 13.98
CA LYS A 90 5.47 20.92 13.91
C LYS A 90 5.99 19.98 15.00
N ASN A 91 6.68 20.51 16.01
CA ASN A 91 7.18 19.78 17.17
C ASN A 91 8.17 18.66 16.80
N PHE A 92 9.02 18.87 15.80
CA PHE A 92 10.20 18.05 15.52
C PHE A 92 11.45 18.70 16.13
N THR A 93 12.39 17.88 16.59
CA THR A 93 13.64 18.33 17.24
C THR A 93 14.77 18.55 16.23
N ARG A 94 14.87 17.67 15.23
CA ARG A 94 15.88 17.71 14.17
C ARG A 94 15.47 16.83 12.99
N PHE A 95 16.10 17.02 11.84
CA PHE A 95 16.05 16.06 10.74
C PHE A 95 17.46 15.63 10.32
N GLU A 96 17.56 14.46 9.68
CA GLU A 96 18.82 13.90 9.22
C GLU A 96 18.62 13.21 7.87
N VAL A 97 19.54 13.43 6.93
CA VAL A 97 19.62 12.66 5.68
C VAL A 97 20.13 11.26 5.99
N GLN A 98 19.34 10.25 5.69
CA GLN A 98 19.76 8.86 5.74
C GLN A 98 20.47 8.47 4.43
N LYS A 99 21.80 8.65 4.40
CA LYS A 99 22.61 8.20 3.26
C LYS A 99 22.55 6.68 3.13
N ARG A 100 21.85 6.18 2.10
CA ARG A 100 21.89 4.76 1.72
C ARG A 100 22.84 4.60 0.54
N LYS A 101 23.78 3.65 0.60
CA LYS A 101 24.52 3.21 -0.59
C LYS A 101 23.55 2.39 -1.44
N THR A 102 22.92 2.99 -2.43
CA THR A 102 22.12 2.27 -3.42
C THR A 102 22.93 2.09 -4.71
N ALA A 103 22.89 0.89 -5.28
CA ALA A 103 23.47 0.57 -6.58
C ALA A 103 22.57 0.99 -7.77
N SER A 104 21.43 1.63 -7.48
CA SER A 104 20.40 1.98 -8.46
C SER A 104 20.48 3.46 -8.88
N GLU A 105 20.19 3.72 -10.15
CA GLU A 105 20.08 5.04 -10.80
C GLU A 105 18.86 5.86 -10.33
N ILE A 106 18.25 5.55 -9.18
CA ILE A 106 17.06 6.23 -8.69
C ILE A 106 17.48 7.33 -7.71
N ASP A 107 17.08 8.57 -8.01
CA ASP A 107 17.20 9.72 -7.12
C ASP A 107 16.12 9.67 -6.03
N LYS A 108 16.30 8.72 -5.09
CA LYS A 108 15.52 8.59 -3.85
C LYS A 108 16.29 9.19 -2.70
N LEU A 109 15.71 10.23 -2.08
CA LEU A 109 16.22 10.85 -0.87
C LEU A 109 15.47 10.29 0.33
N HIS A 110 16.22 10.00 1.38
CA HIS A 110 15.68 9.43 2.62
C HIS A 110 16.01 10.36 3.77
N TYR A 111 15.00 10.76 4.53
CA TYR A 111 15.14 11.63 5.70
C TYR A 111 14.50 10.97 6.93
N LYS A 112 15.07 11.28 8.09
CA LYS A 112 14.49 11.00 9.40
C LYS A 112 14.11 12.32 10.07
N PHE A 113 12.87 12.44 10.52
CA PHE A 113 12.40 13.56 11.33
C PHE A 113 12.21 13.10 12.77
N PHE A 114 13.03 13.64 13.66
CA PHE A 114 13.08 13.20 15.05
C PHE A 114 12.17 14.04 15.94
N TYR A 115 11.62 13.41 16.98
CA TYR A 115 10.73 14.03 17.94
C TYR A 115 10.88 13.38 19.32
N ASN A 116 10.44 14.09 20.36
CA ASN A 116 10.34 13.58 21.72
C ASN A 116 9.02 12.80 21.88
N PRO A 117 9.04 11.48 22.14
CA PRO A 117 7.82 10.70 22.28
C PRO A 117 7.03 11.10 23.53
N VAL A 118 5.71 11.23 23.39
CA VAL A 118 4.81 11.55 24.50
C VAL A 118 4.47 10.28 25.28
N HIS A 119 4.26 9.16 24.59
CA HIS A 119 3.86 7.91 25.24
C HIS A 119 5.05 7.05 25.70
N GLN A 120 6.12 6.98 24.92
CA GLN A 120 7.29 6.16 25.23
C GLN A 120 8.35 6.94 26.02
N LYS A 121 8.06 7.22 27.30
CA LYS A 121 8.94 8.04 28.17
C LYS A 121 10.33 7.44 28.45
N ASN A 122 10.54 6.17 28.12
CA ASN A 122 11.80 5.45 28.33
C ASN A 122 12.81 5.63 27.19
N ILE A 123 12.39 6.20 26.05
CA ILE A 123 13.30 6.59 24.97
C ILE A 123 13.33 8.11 24.84
N PRO A 124 14.51 8.71 24.67
CA PRO A 124 14.63 10.17 24.60
C PRO A 124 14.12 10.73 23.26
N GLU A 125 14.19 9.95 22.18
CA GLU A 125 13.91 10.39 20.83
C GLU A 125 13.39 9.21 19.97
N ASP A 126 12.43 9.47 19.10
CA ASP A 126 11.97 8.57 18.03
C ASP A 126 11.87 9.37 16.72
N ASN A 127 11.55 8.72 15.60
CA ASN A 127 11.50 9.37 14.29
C ASN A 127 10.37 8.88 13.38
N ILE A 128 10.04 9.74 12.41
CA ILE A 128 9.24 9.47 11.22
C ILE A 128 10.15 9.49 9.99
N LEU A 129 9.92 8.58 9.05
CA LEU A 129 10.65 8.52 7.80
C LEU A 129 9.95 9.36 6.73
N LEU A 130 10.75 10.08 5.94
CA LEU A 130 10.33 10.76 4.72
C LEU A 130 11.17 10.22 3.56
N ASP A 131 10.51 9.60 2.60
CA ASP A 131 11.10 9.16 1.34
C ASP A 131 10.61 10.09 0.22
N ILE A 132 11.56 10.70 -0.49
CA ILE A 132 11.30 11.64 -1.60
C ILE A 132 11.84 11.01 -2.87
N LEU A 133 10.98 10.85 -3.87
CA LEU A 133 11.35 10.40 -5.21
C LEU A 133 11.33 11.60 -6.16
N ILE A 134 12.47 11.88 -6.80
CA ILE A 134 12.59 12.99 -7.75
C ILE A 134 12.26 12.51 -9.16
N GLU A 135 10.99 12.61 -9.54
CA GLU A 135 10.52 12.27 -10.89
C GLU A 135 9.14 12.88 -11.17
N LYS A 136 8.67 12.78 -12.41
CA LYS A 136 7.29 13.12 -12.74
C LYS A 136 6.36 12.02 -12.21
N ALA A 137 5.36 12.40 -11.40
CA ALA A 137 4.37 11.45 -10.90
C ALA A 137 3.63 10.72 -12.05
N PRO A 138 3.55 9.37 -12.03
CA PRO A 138 2.99 8.56 -13.13
C PRO A 138 1.44 8.48 -13.10
N TYR A 139 0.80 9.08 -12.10
CA TYR A 139 -0.63 8.92 -11.81
C TYR A 139 -1.51 9.74 -12.76
N LYS A 140 -2.68 9.19 -13.12
CA LYS A 140 -3.64 9.81 -14.05
C LYS A 140 -4.53 10.85 -13.38
N LYS A 141 -4.95 10.59 -12.14
CA LYS A 141 -5.86 11.44 -11.38
C LYS A 141 -5.16 11.85 -10.09
N ILE A 142 -4.98 13.16 -9.91
CA ILE A 142 -4.51 13.76 -8.67
C ILE A 142 -5.68 14.50 -8.03
N ILE A 143 -5.95 14.20 -6.76
CA ILE A 143 -7.07 14.76 -6.00
C ILE A 143 -6.57 15.54 -4.78
N PRO A 144 -6.98 16.82 -4.64
CA PRO A 144 -6.74 17.57 -3.40
C PRO A 144 -7.56 16.97 -2.27
N THR A 145 -6.89 16.54 -1.20
CA THR A 145 -7.50 15.85 -0.07
C THR A 145 -7.12 16.55 1.22
N ASP A 146 -8.10 16.73 2.11
CA ASP A 146 -7.85 17.30 3.43
C ASP A 146 -6.92 16.37 4.24
N ILE A 147 -5.90 16.93 4.87
CA ILE A 147 -5.09 16.25 5.89
C ILE A 147 -5.92 16.21 7.17
N ASP A 148 -6.93 15.36 7.14
CA ASP A 148 -7.87 15.19 8.24
C ASP A 148 -8.24 13.72 8.39
N LEU A 149 -7.95 13.18 9.56
CA LEU A 149 -8.26 11.82 9.97
C LEU A 149 -8.68 11.86 11.42
N ARG A 150 -9.47 10.88 11.85
CA ARG A 150 -9.87 10.72 13.26
C ARG A 150 -8.74 10.62 14.29
N PHE A 151 -7.49 10.53 13.84
CA PHE A 151 -6.31 10.54 14.71
C PHE A 151 -5.92 11.95 15.15
N VAL A 152 -6.31 12.99 14.39
CA VAL A 152 -5.91 14.38 14.63
C VAL A 152 -7.10 15.25 15.02
N GLN A 153 -6.83 16.30 15.79
CA GLN A 153 -7.78 17.38 16.02
C GLN A 153 -7.47 18.54 15.08
N GLN A 154 -8.50 19.16 14.53
CA GLN A 154 -8.35 20.34 13.67
C GLN A 154 -8.64 21.63 14.45
N GLU A 155 -7.79 22.62 14.24
CA GLU A 155 -8.02 24.03 14.54
C GLU A 155 -8.17 24.78 13.22
N GLY A 156 -9.38 25.26 12.93
CA GLY A 156 -9.73 25.89 11.66
C GLY A 156 -9.83 24.90 10.49
N VAL A 157 -9.65 25.40 9.27
CA VAL A 157 -9.78 24.60 8.04
C VAL A 157 -8.58 23.65 7.88
N PRO A 158 -8.78 22.35 7.58
CA PRO A 158 -7.71 21.42 7.28
C PRO A 158 -6.85 21.88 6.09
N VAL A 159 -5.55 21.60 6.15
CA VAL A 159 -4.65 21.81 5.01
C VAL A 159 -4.90 20.72 3.97
N LYS A 160 -4.86 21.06 2.68
CA LYS A 160 -5.04 20.10 1.58
C LYS A 160 -3.70 19.63 1.03
N VAL A 161 -3.62 18.35 0.71
CA VAL A 161 -2.49 17.72 0.02
C VAL A 161 -2.96 17.04 -1.26
N ASN A 162 -2.11 17.00 -2.28
CA ASN A 162 -2.39 16.30 -3.52
C ASN A 162 -2.01 14.82 -3.37
N ILE A 163 -2.99 13.92 -3.56
CA ILE A 163 -2.78 12.46 -3.56
C ILE A 163 -3.27 11.85 -4.88
N PRO A 164 -2.79 10.66 -5.28
CA PRO A 164 -3.34 9.93 -6.41
C PRO A 164 -4.76 9.42 -6.11
N GLY A 165 -5.57 9.26 -7.15
CA GLY A 165 -6.89 8.64 -7.06
C GLY A 165 -6.83 7.16 -6.68
N LYS A 166 -7.96 6.58 -6.25
CA LYS A 166 -8.05 5.18 -5.80
C LYS A 166 -7.60 4.16 -6.84
N GLU A 167 -7.95 4.36 -8.11
CA GLU A 167 -7.51 3.51 -9.21
C GLU A 167 -5.99 3.58 -9.43
N ASP A 168 -5.41 4.78 -9.34
CA ASP A 168 -3.98 5.01 -9.48
C ASP A 168 -3.18 4.36 -8.34
N ILE A 169 -3.63 4.55 -7.09
CA ILE A 169 -3.00 3.91 -5.93
C ILE A 169 -3.12 2.39 -6.04
N LEU A 170 -4.26 1.85 -6.45
CA LEU A 170 -4.42 0.40 -6.63
C LEU A 170 -3.42 -0.14 -7.66
N GLY A 171 -3.23 0.55 -8.79
CA GLY A 171 -2.22 0.18 -9.79
C GLY A 171 -0.81 0.15 -9.20
N ASP A 172 -0.40 1.19 -8.48
CA ASP A 172 0.90 1.27 -7.78
C ASP A 172 1.07 0.11 -6.78
N LYS A 173 0.08 -0.10 -5.91
CA LYS A 173 0.10 -1.19 -4.90
C LYS A 173 0.17 -2.57 -5.53
N LEU A 174 -0.52 -2.77 -6.64
CA LEU A 174 -0.48 -4.02 -7.39
C LEU A 174 0.92 -4.27 -7.97
N THR A 175 1.59 -3.27 -8.54
CA THR A 175 2.99 -3.41 -9.01
C THR A 175 3.96 -3.74 -7.88
N ALA A 176 3.73 -3.18 -6.69
CA ALA A 176 4.55 -3.41 -5.50
C ALA A 176 4.35 -4.82 -4.89
N PHE A 177 3.26 -5.52 -5.23
CA PHE A 177 2.94 -6.88 -4.77
C PHE A 177 3.59 -8.01 -5.62
N ALA A 178 4.52 -7.68 -6.51
CA ALA A 178 5.24 -8.65 -7.36
C ALA A 178 6.67 -8.94 -6.82
N PRO A 179 6.87 -9.83 -5.82
CA PRO A 179 8.11 -9.90 -5.06
C PRO A 179 9.31 -10.50 -5.80
N ASN A 180 9.10 -11.23 -6.90
CA ASN A 180 10.17 -11.86 -7.68
C ASN A 180 10.58 -11.02 -8.91
N THR A 181 9.90 -9.91 -9.16
CA THR A 181 10.13 -9.03 -10.31
C THR A 181 10.36 -7.58 -9.89
N THR A 182 9.36 -6.70 -10.02
CA THR A 182 9.47 -5.25 -9.78
C THR A 182 9.08 -4.83 -8.37
N GLY A 183 8.27 -5.63 -7.68
CA GLY A 183 7.71 -5.30 -6.38
C GLY A 183 8.68 -5.47 -5.22
N ILE A 184 8.13 -5.49 -4.01
CA ILE A 184 8.91 -5.58 -2.78
C ILE A 184 9.53 -6.98 -2.68
N PRO A 185 10.86 -7.13 -2.72
CA PRO A 185 11.50 -8.45 -2.65
C PRO A 185 11.32 -9.06 -1.27
N TYR A 186 11.34 -10.39 -1.14
CA TYR A 186 11.22 -11.06 0.16
C TYR A 186 12.27 -10.63 1.19
N GLN A 187 13.47 -10.28 0.73
CA GLN A 187 14.56 -9.79 1.56
C GLN A 187 15.19 -8.55 0.96
N LYS A 188 15.59 -7.61 1.82
CA LYS A 188 16.34 -6.41 1.44
C LYS A 188 17.40 -6.13 2.50
N SER A 189 18.67 -6.04 2.09
CA SER A 189 19.80 -5.78 2.99
C SER A 189 19.89 -6.73 4.19
N GLY A 190 19.53 -8.01 4.00
CA GLY A 190 19.55 -9.04 5.04
C GLY A 190 18.30 -9.08 5.95
N PHE A 191 17.34 -8.18 5.75
CA PHE A 191 16.10 -8.14 6.51
C PHE A 191 14.93 -8.70 5.69
N SER A 192 14.01 -9.40 6.35
CA SER A 192 12.75 -9.84 5.75
C SER A 192 11.85 -8.63 5.48
N MET A 193 11.26 -8.59 4.29
CA MET A 193 10.30 -7.58 3.86
C MET A 193 8.89 -8.15 3.72
N ALA A 194 8.65 -9.35 4.27
CA ALA A 194 7.37 -10.05 4.10
C ALA A 194 6.17 -9.23 4.59
N MET A 195 6.30 -8.51 5.72
CA MET A 195 5.24 -7.60 6.19
C MET A 195 4.95 -6.50 5.16
N GLU A 196 5.97 -5.95 4.51
CA GLU A 196 5.79 -4.90 3.51
C GLU A 196 5.09 -5.40 2.25
N ILE A 197 5.37 -6.65 1.81
CA ILE A 197 4.61 -7.32 0.73
C ILE A 197 3.14 -7.47 1.13
N ILE A 198 2.88 -7.94 2.36
CA ILE A 198 1.51 -8.16 2.83
C ILE A 198 0.76 -6.83 3.07
N LYS A 199 1.45 -5.74 3.40
CA LYS A 199 0.85 -4.39 3.42
C LYS A 199 0.34 -3.99 2.04
N GLN A 200 1.07 -4.28 0.97
CA GLN A 200 0.58 -4.02 -0.40
C GLN A 200 -0.64 -4.87 -0.70
N LEU A 201 -0.61 -6.16 -0.38
CA LEU A 201 -1.75 -7.06 -0.58
C LEU A 201 -3.00 -6.60 0.19
N TYR A 202 -2.83 -6.15 1.43
CA TYR A 202 -3.92 -5.61 2.24
C TYR A 202 -4.52 -4.37 1.58
N ASP A 203 -3.69 -3.42 1.13
CA ASP A 203 -4.16 -2.22 0.45
C ASP A 203 -4.87 -2.56 -0.88
N VAL A 204 -4.32 -3.49 -1.67
CA VAL A 204 -4.94 -3.99 -2.93
C VAL A 204 -6.33 -4.54 -2.66
N GLY A 205 -6.48 -5.41 -1.66
CA GLY A 205 -7.77 -6.02 -1.32
C GLY A 205 -8.83 -5.01 -0.91
N ASN A 206 -8.45 -4.00 -0.12
CA ASN A 206 -9.41 -2.98 0.32
C ASN A 206 -9.75 -1.98 -0.79
N LEU A 207 -8.78 -1.53 -1.58
CA LEU A 207 -9.03 -0.61 -2.70
C LEU A 207 -9.84 -1.26 -3.82
N PHE A 208 -9.71 -2.59 -4.01
CA PHE A 208 -10.49 -3.36 -4.98
C PHE A 208 -12.00 -3.17 -4.77
N GLU A 209 -12.46 -3.10 -3.52
CA GLU A 209 -13.88 -2.88 -3.17
C GLU A 209 -14.37 -1.51 -3.68
N GLU A 210 -13.48 -0.53 -3.79
CA GLU A 210 -13.83 0.88 -4.01
C GLU A 210 -13.67 1.35 -5.46
N ILE A 211 -12.90 0.66 -6.31
CA ILE A 211 -12.64 1.11 -7.68
C ILE A 211 -13.83 0.92 -8.63
N SER A 212 -13.85 1.68 -9.72
CA SER A 212 -14.85 1.47 -10.79
C SER A 212 -14.25 1.47 -12.19
N ASP A 213 -13.03 2.00 -12.32
CA ASP A 213 -12.37 2.23 -13.60
C ASP A 213 -11.10 1.37 -13.71
N ILE A 214 -11.27 0.13 -14.18
CA ILE A 214 -10.17 -0.81 -14.39
C ILE A 214 -9.14 -0.29 -15.42
N LYS A 215 -9.56 0.60 -16.32
CA LYS A 215 -8.67 1.17 -17.34
C LYS A 215 -7.61 2.06 -16.69
N THR A 216 -8.00 2.94 -15.78
CA THR A 216 -7.03 3.77 -15.04
C THR A 216 -6.05 2.89 -14.23
N VAL A 217 -6.54 1.82 -13.60
CA VAL A 217 -5.67 0.86 -12.89
C VAL A 217 -4.65 0.23 -13.84
N ALA A 218 -5.07 -0.22 -15.02
CA ALA A 218 -4.22 -0.85 -16.02
C ALA A 218 -3.16 0.11 -16.57
N GLU A 219 -3.55 1.35 -16.90
CA GLU A 219 -2.64 2.39 -17.40
C GLU A 219 -1.53 2.70 -16.37
N THR A 220 -1.92 2.89 -15.11
CA THR A 220 -0.97 3.21 -14.03
C THR A 220 -0.09 2.02 -13.65
N PHE A 221 -0.67 0.81 -13.56
CA PHE A 221 0.11 -0.41 -13.34
C PHE A 221 1.18 -0.60 -14.43
N THR A 222 0.81 -0.42 -15.70
CA THR A 222 1.72 -0.63 -16.83
C THR A 222 2.87 0.38 -16.80
N GLU A 223 2.58 1.66 -16.58
CA GLU A 223 3.61 2.71 -16.54
C GLU A 223 4.60 2.52 -15.38
N ILE A 224 4.10 2.20 -14.19
CA ILE A 224 4.94 1.97 -13.00
C ILE A 224 5.75 0.69 -13.18
N ALA A 225 5.14 -0.40 -13.65
CA ALA A 225 5.85 -1.65 -13.91
C ALA A 225 6.98 -1.48 -14.93
N GLN A 226 6.74 -0.78 -16.04
CA GLN A 226 7.78 -0.49 -17.04
C GLN A 226 8.93 0.33 -16.45
N THR A 227 8.61 1.31 -15.62
CA THR A 227 9.61 2.16 -14.96
C THR A 227 10.46 1.35 -13.98
N GLU A 228 9.84 0.54 -13.13
CA GLU A 228 10.54 -0.33 -12.19
C GLU A 228 11.35 -1.43 -12.90
N MET A 229 10.85 -1.99 -14.01
CA MET A 229 11.61 -2.94 -14.83
C MET A 229 12.89 -2.31 -15.38
N LYS A 230 12.83 -1.05 -15.86
CA LYS A 230 14.02 -0.30 -16.30
C LYS A 230 15.01 -0.11 -15.16
N TYR A 231 14.55 0.33 -13.99
CA TYR A 231 15.42 0.51 -12.82
C TYR A 231 16.10 -0.79 -12.38
N ARG A 232 15.43 -1.93 -12.53
CA ARG A 232 15.97 -3.26 -12.21
C ARG A 232 16.71 -3.93 -13.36
N LYS A 233 16.79 -3.29 -14.53
CA LYS A 233 17.39 -3.83 -15.76
C LYS A 233 16.78 -5.19 -16.16
N LEU A 234 15.49 -5.37 -15.86
CA LEU A 234 14.71 -6.55 -16.24
C LEU A 234 14.36 -6.48 -17.72
N GLN A 235 14.62 -7.58 -18.43
CA GLN A 235 14.25 -7.74 -19.83
C GLN A 235 12.87 -8.39 -19.94
N GLY A 236 12.16 -8.11 -21.02
CA GLY A 236 10.84 -8.69 -21.31
C GLY A 236 9.70 -7.69 -21.22
N ASP A 237 8.48 -8.21 -21.22
CA ASP A 237 7.23 -7.46 -21.17
C ASP A 237 6.71 -7.36 -19.72
N VAL A 238 5.91 -6.33 -19.43
CA VAL A 238 5.14 -6.13 -18.18
C VAL A 238 4.39 -7.39 -17.76
N LYS A 239 4.03 -8.26 -18.71
CA LYS A 239 3.45 -9.57 -18.43
C LYS A 239 4.23 -10.37 -17.37
N ILE A 240 5.56 -10.27 -17.30
CA ILE A 240 6.34 -10.98 -16.26
C ILE A 240 5.96 -10.53 -14.83
N VAL A 241 5.59 -9.27 -14.66
CA VAL A 241 5.16 -8.70 -13.36
C VAL A 241 3.78 -9.23 -13.00
N SER A 242 2.87 -9.24 -13.97
CA SER A 242 1.54 -9.82 -13.78
C SER A 242 1.58 -11.33 -13.50
N ASP A 243 2.47 -12.06 -14.17
CA ASP A 243 2.68 -13.49 -13.93
C ASP A 243 3.25 -13.75 -12.52
N ASP A 244 4.14 -12.89 -12.02
CA ASP A 244 4.65 -12.94 -10.64
C ASP A 244 3.54 -12.68 -9.60
N ILE A 245 2.66 -11.70 -9.85
CA ILE A 245 1.48 -11.44 -9.02
C ILE A 245 0.57 -12.66 -8.98
N LEU A 246 0.21 -13.22 -10.15
CA LEU A 246 -0.62 -14.42 -10.27
C LEU A 246 0.01 -15.60 -9.51
N SER A 247 1.31 -15.80 -9.67
CA SER A 247 2.05 -16.89 -9.04
C SER A 247 2.15 -16.72 -7.51
N THR A 248 2.40 -15.51 -7.03
CA THR A 248 2.45 -15.17 -5.60
C THR A 248 1.06 -15.31 -4.96
N ALA A 249 0.01 -14.84 -5.63
CA ALA A 249 -1.37 -15.00 -5.19
C ALA A 249 -1.78 -16.48 -5.13
N ARG A 250 -1.41 -17.28 -6.14
CA ARG A 250 -1.64 -18.73 -6.18
C ARG A 250 -0.91 -19.44 -5.04
N CYS A 251 0.30 -18.99 -4.69
CA CYS A 251 1.03 -19.50 -3.52
C CYS A 251 0.26 -19.30 -2.21
N LEU A 252 -0.34 -18.12 -2.00
CA LEU A 252 -1.21 -17.89 -0.84
C LEU A 252 -2.47 -18.78 -0.88
N ALA A 253 -3.19 -18.76 -2.00
CA ALA A 253 -4.44 -19.50 -2.18
C ALA A 253 -4.30 -21.01 -1.98
N THR A 254 -3.16 -21.58 -2.41
CA THR A 254 -2.86 -23.00 -2.29
C THR A 254 -2.01 -23.35 -1.07
N ARG A 255 -1.70 -22.36 -0.22
CA ARG A 255 -0.89 -22.50 0.99
C ARG A 255 0.49 -23.12 0.71
N GLY A 256 1.16 -22.61 -0.31
CA GLY A 256 2.51 -23.03 -0.73
C GLY A 256 2.57 -24.30 -1.57
N LYS A 257 1.43 -24.91 -1.94
CA LYS A 257 1.41 -26.13 -2.77
C LYS A 257 1.62 -25.84 -4.26
N ALA A 258 1.43 -24.59 -4.70
CA ALA A 258 1.59 -24.14 -6.07
C ALA A 258 2.06 -22.68 -6.13
N GLY A 259 2.45 -22.21 -7.31
CA GLY A 259 3.03 -20.87 -7.48
C GLY A 259 4.49 -20.81 -7.03
N THR A 260 5.11 -19.64 -7.20
CA THR A 260 6.56 -19.40 -7.01
C THR A 260 6.88 -18.48 -5.84
N GLY A 261 5.89 -18.20 -4.96
CA GLY A 261 6.10 -17.38 -3.77
C GLY A 261 6.68 -18.16 -2.59
N ASP A 262 7.37 -17.46 -1.68
CA ASP A 262 7.79 -17.99 -0.38
C ASP A 262 6.61 -17.95 0.62
N PHE A 263 5.89 -19.06 0.72
CA PHE A 263 4.71 -19.15 1.60
C PHE A 263 5.05 -18.92 3.08
N ALA A 264 6.23 -19.37 3.55
CA ALA A 264 6.62 -19.21 4.94
C ALA A 264 6.85 -17.73 5.27
N ALA A 265 7.53 -17.00 4.37
CA ALA A 265 7.69 -15.56 4.49
C ALA A 265 6.33 -14.85 4.45
N LEU A 266 5.47 -15.14 3.46
CA LEU A 266 4.14 -14.51 3.34
C LEU A 266 3.27 -14.76 4.58
N GLN A 267 3.26 -15.99 5.10
CA GLN A 267 2.54 -16.36 6.32
C GLN A 267 3.06 -15.61 7.55
N ASN A 268 4.37 -15.38 7.64
CA ASN A 268 4.98 -14.53 8.66
C ASN A 268 4.53 -13.07 8.51
N GLY A 269 4.57 -12.52 7.29
CA GLY A 269 4.08 -11.17 6.99
C GLY A 269 2.62 -10.95 7.40
N ILE A 270 1.75 -11.94 7.18
CA ILE A 270 0.34 -11.94 7.63
C ILE A 270 0.24 -11.91 9.16
N SER A 271 1.18 -12.55 9.86
CA SER A 271 1.21 -12.49 11.33
C SER A 271 1.66 -11.11 11.82
N GLN A 272 2.71 -10.55 11.22
CA GLN A 272 3.32 -9.27 11.62
C GLN A 272 2.40 -8.07 11.37
N ILE A 273 1.69 -8.03 10.24
CA ILE A 273 0.83 -6.90 9.88
C ILE A 273 -0.35 -6.70 10.85
N LYS A 274 -0.75 -7.72 11.62
CA LYS A 274 -1.88 -7.64 12.56
C LYS A 274 -1.74 -6.49 13.56
N ALA A 275 -0.52 -6.17 14.01
CA ALA A 275 -0.28 -5.07 14.93
C ALA A 275 -0.62 -3.69 14.32
N TYR A 276 -0.64 -3.59 13.00
CA TYR A 276 -0.93 -2.36 12.27
C TYR A 276 -2.41 -2.27 11.85
N ILE A 277 -3.14 -3.38 11.81
CA ILE A 277 -4.56 -3.40 11.41
C ILE A 277 -5.42 -3.27 12.66
N PHE A 278 -6.13 -2.15 12.80
CA PHE A 278 -6.99 -1.88 13.95
C PHE A 278 -8.49 -1.98 13.60
N SER A 279 -8.86 -2.08 12.33
CA SER A 279 -10.26 -2.14 11.88
C SER A 279 -10.87 -3.55 11.87
N GLU A 280 -10.06 -4.59 11.77
CA GLU A 280 -10.51 -5.98 11.59
C GLU A 280 -9.45 -6.99 11.99
N SER A 281 -9.86 -8.25 12.14
CA SER A 281 -8.92 -9.36 12.31
C SER A 281 -8.42 -9.83 10.96
N TYR A 282 -7.10 -9.85 10.77
CA TYR A 282 -6.49 -10.27 9.51
C TYR A 282 -5.79 -11.61 9.64
N HIS A 283 -6.31 -12.61 8.95
CA HIS A 283 -5.79 -13.98 8.93
C HIS A 283 -5.59 -14.46 7.50
N ILE A 284 -4.95 -15.62 7.34
CA ILE A 284 -4.68 -16.22 6.04
C ILE A 284 -5.92 -16.34 5.15
N GLU A 285 -7.11 -16.60 5.69
CA GLU A 285 -8.33 -16.68 4.88
C GLU A 285 -8.70 -15.35 4.21
N LYS A 286 -8.58 -14.22 4.92
CA LYS A 286 -8.80 -12.89 4.33
C LYS A 286 -7.68 -12.52 3.36
N ALA A 287 -6.44 -12.91 3.66
CA ALA A 287 -5.31 -12.73 2.74
C ALA A 287 -5.48 -13.54 1.44
N ILE A 288 -6.10 -14.72 1.50
CA ILE A 288 -6.44 -15.53 0.31
C ILE A 288 -7.47 -14.82 -0.57
N VAL A 289 -8.47 -14.14 0.02
CA VAL A 289 -9.41 -13.29 -0.74
C VAL A 289 -8.66 -12.16 -1.43
N HIS A 290 -7.87 -11.38 -0.69
CA HIS A 290 -7.11 -10.27 -1.27
C HIS A 290 -6.14 -10.74 -2.36
N ALA A 291 -5.54 -11.93 -2.21
CA ALA A 291 -4.68 -12.54 -3.22
C ALA A 291 -5.47 -12.90 -4.48
N ALA A 292 -6.68 -13.44 -4.33
CA ALA A 292 -7.56 -13.72 -5.47
C ALA A 292 -7.97 -12.42 -6.19
N CYS A 293 -8.24 -11.32 -5.47
CA CYS A 293 -8.47 -10.00 -6.06
C CYS A 293 -7.25 -9.51 -6.85
N ALA A 294 -6.04 -9.63 -6.29
CA ALA A 294 -4.80 -9.25 -6.98
C ALA A 294 -4.57 -10.08 -8.26
N ALA A 295 -4.80 -11.38 -8.20
CA ALA A 295 -4.73 -12.29 -9.36
C ALA A 295 -5.75 -11.89 -10.44
N TYR A 296 -6.99 -11.58 -10.05
CA TYR A 296 -8.03 -11.16 -10.96
C TYR A 296 -7.70 -9.82 -11.64
N LEU A 297 -7.23 -8.81 -10.89
CA LEU A 297 -6.76 -7.55 -11.45
C LEU A 297 -5.63 -7.76 -12.45
N ALA A 298 -4.59 -8.53 -12.10
CA ALA A 298 -3.48 -8.82 -13.00
C ALA A 298 -3.95 -9.49 -14.30
N LYS A 299 -4.92 -10.40 -14.22
CA LYS A 299 -5.50 -11.07 -15.40
C LYS A 299 -6.35 -10.13 -16.24
N LEU A 300 -7.16 -9.25 -15.64
CA LEU A 300 -7.94 -8.22 -16.36
C LEU A 300 -7.02 -7.29 -17.15
N ILE A 301 -5.95 -6.82 -16.51
CA ILE A 301 -4.95 -5.93 -17.14
C ILE A 301 -4.28 -6.64 -18.32
N ASN A 302 -3.78 -7.86 -18.12
CA ASN A 302 -3.10 -8.63 -19.16
C ASN A 302 -3.98 -8.92 -20.37
N THR A 303 -5.27 -9.15 -20.17
CA THR A 303 -6.21 -9.47 -21.25
C THR A 303 -6.89 -8.24 -21.86
N GLY A 304 -6.66 -7.04 -21.31
CA GLY A 304 -7.37 -5.83 -21.71
C GLY A 304 -8.90 -5.91 -21.49
N ALA A 305 -9.35 -6.82 -20.62
CA ALA A 305 -10.76 -7.09 -20.42
C ALA A 305 -11.45 -5.87 -19.80
N LYS A 306 -12.56 -5.45 -20.41
CA LYS A 306 -13.35 -4.29 -19.98
C LYS A 306 -14.40 -4.63 -18.93
N THR A 307 -14.74 -5.91 -18.79
CA THR A 307 -15.78 -6.36 -17.86
C THR A 307 -15.15 -6.64 -16.51
N PHE A 308 -15.61 -5.91 -15.49
CA PHE A 308 -15.15 -6.05 -14.11
C PHE A 308 -16.33 -6.45 -13.23
N VAL A 309 -16.31 -7.68 -12.71
CA VAL A 309 -17.40 -8.25 -11.90
C VAL A 309 -16.96 -8.47 -10.46
N ARG A 310 -17.93 -8.44 -9.54
CA ARG A 310 -17.70 -8.61 -8.11
C ARG A 310 -18.46 -9.81 -7.57
N PHE A 311 -17.92 -10.37 -6.50
CA PHE A 311 -18.60 -11.39 -5.74
C PHE A 311 -19.79 -10.78 -4.99
N GLU A 312 -21.00 -11.23 -5.30
CA GLU A 312 -22.22 -10.85 -4.56
C GLU A 312 -22.60 -11.88 -3.50
N ASP A 313 -22.76 -13.15 -3.90
CA ASP A 313 -23.23 -14.22 -3.01
C ASP A 313 -22.67 -15.60 -3.37
N ALA A 314 -22.60 -16.51 -2.40
CA ALA A 314 -22.08 -17.86 -2.61
C ALA A 314 -22.99 -18.73 -3.52
N GLN A 315 -24.27 -18.39 -3.70
CA GLN A 315 -25.16 -19.14 -4.58
C GLN A 315 -24.76 -19.07 -6.06
N GLN A 316 -24.11 -17.98 -6.48
CA GLN A 316 -23.72 -17.79 -7.88
C GLN A 316 -22.67 -18.80 -8.36
N ILE A 317 -21.89 -19.37 -7.42
CA ILE A 317 -20.74 -20.23 -7.75
C ILE A 317 -21.05 -21.72 -7.60
N ILE A 318 -22.28 -22.12 -7.22
CA ILE A 318 -22.61 -23.51 -6.83
C ILE A 318 -22.29 -24.53 -7.91
N GLU A 319 -22.47 -24.19 -9.19
CA GLU A 319 -22.22 -25.09 -10.32
C GLU A 319 -20.85 -24.87 -10.99
N TRP A 320 -20.05 -23.92 -10.49
CA TRP A 320 -18.79 -23.55 -11.13
C TRP A 320 -17.65 -24.51 -10.77
N GLN A 321 -16.77 -24.77 -11.74
CA GLN A 321 -15.61 -25.62 -11.55
C GLN A 321 -14.42 -25.05 -12.32
N ILE A 322 -13.28 -24.92 -11.65
CA ILE A 322 -12.01 -24.57 -12.28
C ILE A 322 -11.41 -25.86 -12.84
N GLU A 323 -11.09 -25.86 -14.13
CA GLU A 323 -10.44 -26.96 -14.83
C GLU A 323 -9.01 -26.59 -15.26
N GLU A 324 -8.27 -27.58 -15.76
CA GLU A 324 -6.97 -27.34 -16.40
C GLU A 324 -7.14 -26.36 -17.58
N PRO A 325 -6.15 -25.49 -17.86
CA PRO A 325 -4.78 -25.48 -17.33
C PRO A 325 -4.61 -24.73 -16.00
N LEU A 326 -5.68 -24.20 -15.40
CA LEU A 326 -5.60 -23.54 -14.09
C LEU A 326 -5.59 -24.59 -12.96
N ASP A 327 -5.01 -24.22 -11.81
CA ASP A 327 -4.88 -25.13 -10.67
C ASP A 327 -6.23 -25.64 -10.14
N THR A 328 -6.54 -26.90 -10.42
CA THR A 328 -7.77 -27.55 -9.93
C THR A 328 -7.85 -27.62 -8.40
N ARG A 329 -6.75 -27.43 -7.66
CA ARG A 329 -6.77 -27.36 -6.18
C ARG A 329 -7.53 -26.13 -5.67
N LEU A 330 -7.65 -25.08 -6.48
CA LEU A 330 -8.42 -23.87 -6.14
C LEU A 330 -9.90 -24.19 -5.93
N ASN A 331 -10.44 -25.28 -6.50
CA ASN A 331 -11.80 -25.74 -6.24
C ASN A 331 -12.08 -26.00 -4.75
N LYS A 332 -11.05 -26.24 -3.92
CA LYS A 332 -11.22 -26.37 -2.46
C LYS A 332 -11.75 -25.09 -1.81
N LEU A 333 -11.44 -23.93 -2.39
CA LEU A 333 -11.91 -22.63 -1.91
C LEU A 333 -13.42 -22.47 -2.08
N LYS A 334 -14.05 -23.15 -3.04
CA LYS A 334 -15.49 -23.03 -3.30
C LYS A 334 -16.35 -23.18 -2.03
N LYS A 335 -15.98 -24.10 -1.14
CA LYS A 335 -16.66 -24.30 0.14
C LYS A 335 -16.06 -23.48 1.29
N SER A 336 -14.73 -23.38 1.38
CA SER A 336 -14.07 -22.74 2.53
C SER A 336 -14.01 -21.22 2.45
N ASN A 337 -13.98 -20.68 1.22
CA ASN A 337 -13.80 -19.28 0.91
C ASN A 337 -14.43 -18.93 -0.47
N PRO A 338 -15.78 -18.87 -0.55
CA PRO A 338 -16.52 -18.65 -1.80
C PRO A 338 -16.07 -17.43 -2.60
N GLU A 339 -15.77 -16.32 -1.91
CA GLU A 339 -15.32 -15.08 -2.55
C GLU A 339 -13.96 -15.25 -3.24
N ALA A 340 -12.98 -15.87 -2.57
CA ALA A 340 -11.70 -16.16 -3.20
C ALA A 340 -11.86 -17.10 -4.41
N PHE A 341 -12.71 -18.12 -4.29
CA PHE A 341 -13.01 -19.01 -5.41
C PHE A 341 -13.62 -18.25 -6.59
N PHE A 342 -14.58 -17.36 -6.34
CA PHE A 342 -15.20 -16.55 -7.39
C PHE A 342 -14.16 -15.80 -8.23
N TYR A 343 -13.22 -15.09 -7.59
CA TYR A 343 -12.21 -14.33 -8.33
C TYR A 343 -11.22 -15.24 -9.07
N TRP A 344 -10.86 -16.40 -8.51
CA TRP A 344 -10.06 -17.40 -9.24
C TRP A 344 -10.82 -18.00 -10.44
N TYR A 345 -12.13 -18.18 -10.34
CA TYR A 345 -12.95 -18.60 -11.47
C TYR A 345 -13.03 -17.52 -12.55
N GLN A 346 -13.08 -16.23 -12.19
CA GLN A 346 -12.95 -15.16 -13.17
C GLN A 346 -11.58 -15.18 -13.88
N VAL A 347 -10.49 -15.49 -13.16
CA VAL A 347 -9.16 -15.70 -13.76
C VAL A 347 -9.17 -16.87 -14.75
N TYR A 348 -9.87 -17.97 -14.42
CA TYR A 348 -10.06 -19.12 -15.30
C TYR A 348 -10.79 -18.72 -16.59
N LEU A 349 -11.96 -18.07 -16.49
CA LEU A 349 -12.74 -17.63 -17.67
C LEU A 349 -11.96 -16.69 -18.59
N LEU A 350 -11.16 -15.78 -18.02
CA LEU A 350 -10.30 -14.88 -18.79
C LEU A 350 -9.10 -15.60 -19.43
N SER A 351 -8.74 -16.80 -18.95
CA SER A 351 -7.67 -17.61 -19.54
C SER A 351 -8.15 -18.41 -20.74
N GLU A 352 -9.37 -18.95 -20.68
CA GLU A 352 -9.98 -19.66 -21.81
C GLU A 352 -10.16 -18.73 -23.02
N LYS A 353 -10.74 -17.54 -22.81
CA LYS A 353 -10.95 -16.56 -23.89
C LYS A 353 -9.66 -16.11 -24.58
N ALA A 354 -8.56 -16.03 -23.84
CA ALA A 354 -7.26 -15.63 -24.39
C ALA A 354 -6.55 -16.76 -25.16
N GLY A 355 -7.02 -18.01 -25.05
CA GLY A 355 -6.54 -19.14 -25.85
C GLY A 355 -7.36 -19.39 -27.12
N GLU A 356 -8.51 -18.72 -27.26
CA GLU A 356 -9.39 -18.78 -28.43
C GLU A 356 -9.10 -17.67 -29.48
N GLU A 357 -8.37 -16.62 -29.08
CA GLU A 357 -7.80 -15.57 -29.96
C GLU A 357 -6.36 -15.91 -30.37
#